data_AF-A0ABD3PWZ8-F1
#
_entry.id   AF-A0ABD3PWZ8-F1
#
_cell.length_a   1.000
_cell.length_b   1.000
_cell.length_c   1.000
_cell.angle_alpha   90.00
_cell.angle_beta   90.00
_cell.angle_gamma   90.00
#
_symmetry.space_group_name_H-M   'P 1'
#
loop_
_entity.id
_entity.type
_entity.pdbx_description
1 polymer ?
#
loop_
_entity_poly.entity_id
_entity_poly.type
_entity_poly.pdbx_seq_one_letter_code
_entity_poly.pdbx_strand_id
1 'polypeptide(L)'
;MTDGGYKSMNIMLQFYVIAVIFTTIIVSSIVQIETKEPDMNAIRAEISCRCGKVKIAIDSPSALRFVCYCKDCRGYYNTLNSLALKNNIPEAAKLDAFGGVDVTQIYPREIKILEGRDHLETCLIRDKSPYHRTYCKSCYTPLYSIGQGTGAALLNSALLPEKSQTNEVQYRIIGRQALKGDGSSKKPSMSWSVPLGWFFTMPKRVGNKCGVDPEPSKSIEGKELKILEGFTEG
;
A
#
# COMPACT_ATOMS: atom_id res chain seq x y z
N MET A 1 33.04 62.68 14.60
CA MET A 1 33.58 61.31 14.47
C MET A 1 32.51 60.30 14.88
N THR A 2 31.52 60.00 14.04
CA THR A 2 30.51 58.94 14.30
C THR A 2 29.97 58.27 13.03
N ASP A 3 30.56 58.50 11.86
CA ASP A 3 30.04 57.97 10.58
C ASP A 3 30.51 56.54 10.25
N GLY A 4 31.52 56.02 10.96
CA GLY A 4 32.08 54.69 10.70
C GLY A 4 31.28 53.53 11.29
N GLY A 5 30.50 53.75 12.35
CA GLY A 5 29.77 52.70 13.06
C GLY A 5 28.50 52.23 12.33
N TYR A 6 27.78 53.17 11.70
CA TYR A 6 26.51 52.89 11.03
C TYR A 6 26.70 52.05 9.75
N LYS A 7 27.80 52.26 9.04
CA LYS A 7 28.14 51.51 7.82
C LYS A 7 28.56 50.06 8.12
N SER A 8 29.29 49.85 9.22
CA SER A 8 29.71 48.52 9.68
C SER A 8 28.54 47.66 10.17
N MET A 9 27.60 48.26 10.91
CA MET A 9 26.41 47.55 11.42
C MET A 9 25.46 47.11 10.30
N ASN A 10 25.38 47.89 9.21
CA ASN A 10 24.56 47.55 8.03
C ASN A 10 25.17 46.38 7.22
N ILE A 11 26.50 46.30 7.17
CA ILE A 11 27.22 45.21 6.49
C ILE A 11 27.05 43.88 7.26
N MET A 12 27.17 43.91 8.59
CA MET A 12 26.92 42.72 9.43
C MET A 12 25.49 42.19 9.30
N LEU A 13 24.50 43.09 9.25
CA LEU A 13 23.10 42.71 9.06
C LEU A 13 22.87 42.09 7.67
N GLN A 14 23.50 42.63 6.61
CA GLN A 14 23.44 42.05 5.27
C GLN A 14 24.06 40.65 5.21
N PHE A 15 25.22 40.42 5.82
CA PHE A 15 25.83 39.10 5.88
C PHE A 15 24.96 38.09 6.64
N TYR A 16 24.35 38.51 7.75
CA TYR A 16 23.44 37.66 8.50
C TYR A 16 22.21 37.25 7.68
N VAL A 17 21.57 38.21 7.00
CA VAL A 17 20.41 37.92 6.13
C VAL A 17 20.79 36.97 4.99
N ILE A 18 21.94 37.19 4.34
CA ILE A 18 22.41 36.30 3.26
C ILE A 18 22.69 34.90 3.79
N ALA A 19 23.30 34.75 4.96
CA ALA A 19 23.57 33.44 5.58
C ALA A 19 22.28 32.69 5.94
N VAL A 20 21.27 33.40 6.46
CA VAL A 20 19.95 32.81 6.74
C VAL A 20 19.26 32.37 5.44
N ILE A 21 19.30 33.19 4.39
CA ILE A 21 18.73 32.81 3.08
C ILE A 21 19.46 31.59 2.51
N PHE A 22 20.79 31.59 2.50
CA PHE A 22 21.56 30.45 1.99
C PHE A 22 21.29 29.16 2.77
N THR A 23 21.24 29.22 4.10
CA THR A 23 20.93 28.05 4.93
C THR A 23 19.52 27.52 4.68
N THR A 24 18.52 28.40 4.53
CA THR A 24 17.15 27.96 4.18
C THR A 24 17.07 27.31 2.79
N ILE A 25 17.77 27.85 1.79
CA ILE A 25 17.82 27.27 0.43
C ILE A 25 18.52 25.91 0.45
N ILE A 26 19.63 25.78 1.18
CA ILE A 26 20.36 24.51 1.30
C ILE A 26 19.50 23.48 2.01
N VAL A 27 18.87 23.83 3.13
CA VAL A 27 17.97 22.92 3.86
C VAL A 27 16.79 22.51 2.99
N SER A 28 16.14 23.44 2.28
CA SER A 28 15.05 23.13 1.36
C SER A 28 15.49 22.19 0.24
N SER A 29 16.66 22.43 -0.35
CA SER A 29 17.22 21.58 -1.41
C SER A 29 17.54 20.17 -0.90
N ILE A 30 18.13 20.05 0.29
CA ILE A 30 18.43 18.75 0.93
C ILE A 30 17.13 17.99 1.22
N VAL A 31 16.10 18.66 1.75
CA VAL A 31 14.79 18.05 2.01
C VAL A 31 14.16 17.55 0.70
N GLN A 32 14.22 18.33 -0.38
CA GLN A 32 13.69 17.91 -1.69
C GLN A 32 14.43 16.71 -2.29
N ILE A 33 15.75 16.61 -2.09
CA ILE A 33 16.56 15.46 -2.54
C ILE A 33 16.19 14.19 -1.76
N GLU A 34 15.89 14.30 -0.46
CA GLU A 34 15.46 13.15 0.35
C GLU A 34 14.00 12.75 0.12
N THR A 35 13.13 13.68 -0.26
CA THR A 35 11.74 13.39 -0.67
C THR A 35 11.62 13.07 -2.15
N LYS A 36 12.47 12.18 -2.67
CA LYS A 36 12.32 11.67 -4.05
C LYS A 36 10.88 11.17 -4.20
N GLU A 37 10.12 11.84 -5.06
CA GLU A 37 8.73 11.45 -5.33
C GLU A 37 8.74 9.97 -5.73
N PRO A 38 7.87 9.12 -5.14
CA PRO A 38 7.75 7.75 -5.58
C PRO A 38 7.47 7.75 -7.08
N ASP A 39 8.24 6.96 -7.83
CA ASP A 39 8.03 6.82 -9.27
C ASP A 39 6.73 6.06 -9.50
N MET A 40 5.63 6.79 -9.56
CA MET A 40 4.29 6.25 -9.74
C MET A 40 4.08 5.96 -11.22
N ASN A 41 4.46 4.77 -11.66
CA ASN A 41 4.28 4.39 -13.06
C ASN A 41 2.84 3.98 -13.38
N ALA A 42 2.44 4.28 -14.62
CA ALA A 42 1.18 3.80 -15.16
C ALA A 42 1.25 2.30 -15.44
N ILE A 43 0.16 1.59 -15.12
CA ILE A 43 0.01 0.16 -15.39
C ILE A 43 -1.22 -0.05 -16.27
N ARG A 44 -1.01 -0.65 -17.43
CA ARG A 44 -2.06 -1.15 -18.33
C ARG A 44 -1.84 -2.62 -18.58
N ALA A 45 -2.70 -3.45 -18.01
CA ALA A 45 -2.53 -4.89 -18.08
C ALA A 45 -3.89 -5.61 -18.00
N GLU A 46 -3.97 -6.74 -18.69
CA GLU A 46 -4.99 -7.75 -18.40
C GLU A 46 -4.36 -8.81 -17.52
N ILE A 47 -5.03 -9.13 -16.43
CA ILE A 47 -4.61 -10.16 -15.48
C ILE A 47 -5.67 -11.24 -15.40
N SER A 48 -5.24 -12.45 -15.09
CA SER A 48 -6.13 -13.59 -14.86
C SER A 48 -5.83 -14.23 -13.53
N CYS A 49 -6.86 -14.79 -12.89
CA CYS A 49 -6.63 -15.76 -11.82
C CYS A 49 -5.85 -16.96 -12.37
N ARG A 50 -5.27 -17.78 -11.49
CA ARG A 50 -4.45 -18.93 -11.91
C ARG A 50 -5.18 -19.91 -12.83
N CYS A 51 -6.44 -20.20 -12.57
CA CYS A 51 -7.22 -21.14 -13.38
C CYS A 51 -7.80 -20.51 -14.66
N GLY A 52 -7.51 -19.24 -14.94
CA GLY A 52 -7.98 -18.52 -16.13
C GLY A 52 -9.47 -18.14 -16.14
N LYS A 53 -10.27 -18.62 -15.19
CA LYS A 53 -11.73 -18.40 -15.16
C LYS A 53 -12.14 -16.95 -14.89
N VAL A 54 -11.31 -16.17 -14.20
CA VAL A 54 -11.51 -14.76 -13.93
C VAL A 54 -10.48 -13.96 -14.70
N LYS A 55 -10.94 -12.96 -15.47
CA LYS A 55 -10.08 -12.00 -16.18
C LYS A 55 -10.48 -10.57 -15.82
N ILE A 56 -9.47 -9.73 -15.63
CA ILE A 56 -9.63 -8.34 -15.20
C ILE A 56 -8.70 -7.47 -16.02
N ALA A 57 -9.20 -6.35 -16.53
CA ALA A 57 -8.39 -5.27 -17.08
C ALA A 57 -8.06 -4.26 -15.98
N ILE A 58 -6.80 -3.83 -15.94
CA ILE A 58 -6.26 -2.78 -15.08
C ILE A 58 -5.80 -1.64 -15.99
N ASP A 59 -6.32 -0.44 -15.76
CA ASP A 59 -5.86 0.80 -16.38
C ASP A 59 -5.66 1.85 -15.28
N SER A 60 -4.46 1.83 -14.70
CA SER A 60 -4.08 2.71 -13.61
C SER A 60 -3.04 3.72 -14.12
N PRO A 61 -3.33 5.02 -14.14
CA PRO A 61 -2.34 6.03 -14.50
C PRO A 61 -1.27 6.21 -13.41
N SER A 62 -1.52 5.72 -12.20
CA SER A 62 -0.65 5.92 -11.03
C SER A 62 -0.75 4.72 -10.10
N ALA A 63 0.20 3.78 -10.25
CA ALA A 63 0.24 2.57 -9.44
C ALA A 63 1.46 2.56 -8.52
N LEU A 64 1.25 2.16 -7.26
CA LEU A 64 2.31 2.04 -6.24
C LEU A 64 2.53 0.59 -5.85
N ARG A 65 3.72 0.03 -6.12
CA ARG A 65 4.08 -1.32 -5.67
C ARG A 65 4.80 -1.29 -4.33
N PHE A 66 4.32 -2.06 -3.36
CA PHE A 66 4.94 -2.22 -2.06
C PHE A 66 4.69 -3.61 -1.46
N VAL A 67 5.45 -3.96 -0.43
CA VAL A 67 5.23 -5.19 0.34
C VAL A 67 4.65 -4.86 1.71
N CYS A 68 3.54 -5.52 2.06
CA CYS A 68 2.90 -5.40 3.37
C CYS A 68 3.21 -6.59 4.26
N TYR A 69 3.71 -6.33 5.46
CA TYR A 69 4.02 -7.36 6.47
C TYR A 69 2.96 -7.53 7.54
N CYS A 70 1.77 -6.92 7.38
CA CYS A 70 0.78 -7.02 8.44
C CYS A 70 0.26 -8.45 8.61
N LYS A 71 -0.02 -8.83 9.87
CA LYS A 71 -0.58 -10.15 10.20
C LYS A 71 -1.86 -10.47 9.44
N ASP A 72 -2.67 -9.44 9.14
CA ASP A 72 -3.92 -9.60 8.41
C ASP A 72 -3.73 -9.98 6.94
N CYS A 73 -2.79 -9.33 6.26
CA CYS A 73 -2.47 -9.64 4.86
C CYS A 73 -1.81 -11.01 4.77
N ARG A 74 -0.85 -11.30 5.67
CA ARG A 74 -0.21 -12.61 5.75
C ARG A 74 -1.22 -13.72 6.05
N GLY A 75 -2.05 -13.53 7.08
CA GLY A 75 -3.10 -14.47 7.48
C GLY A 75 -4.07 -14.76 6.35
N TYR A 76 -4.53 -13.71 5.64
CA TYR A 76 -5.44 -13.86 4.49
C TYR A 76 -4.83 -14.75 3.39
N TYR A 77 -3.58 -14.50 3.00
CA TYR A 77 -2.90 -15.30 1.98
C TYR A 77 -2.66 -16.74 2.46
N ASN A 78 -2.25 -16.93 3.71
CA ASN A 78 -2.07 -18.27 4.31
C ASN A 78 -3.38 -19.06 4.36
N THR A 79 -4.50 -18.42 4.69
CA THR A 79 -5.82 -19.05 4.69
C THR A 79 -6.22 -19.50 3.29
N LEU A 80 -6.04 -18.65 2.27
CA LEU A 80 -6.32 -19.03 0.88
C LEU A 80 -5.42 -20.16 0.38
N ASN A 81 -4.14 -20.15 0.74
CA ASN A 81 -3.22 -21.25 0.43
C ASN A 81 -3.67 -22.56 1.11
N SER A 82 -4.07 -22.49 2.38
CA SER A 82 -4.57 -23.64 3.12
C SER A 82 -5.86 -24.20 2.50
N LEU A 83 -6.78 -23.34 2.06
CA LEU A 83 -8.00 -23.74 1.36
C LEU A 83 -7.68 -24.37 0.00
N ALA A 84 -6.74 -23.81 -0.76
CA ALA A 84 -6.29 -24.39 -2.02
C ALA A 84 -5.73 -25.81 -1.82
N LEU A 85 -4.81 -25.98 -0.87
CA LEU A 85 -4.21 -27.28 -0.56
C LEU A 85 -5.25 -28.32 -0.11
N LYS A 86 -6.21 -27.92 0.75
CA LYS A 86 -7.33 -28.80 1.16
C LYS A 86 -8.19 -29.28 -0.02
N ASN A 87 -8.23 -28.51 -1.10
CA ASN A 87 -8.96 -28.85 -2.33
C ASN A 87 -8.07 -29.49 -3.41
N ASN A 88 -6.84 -29.92 -3.06
CA ASN A 88 -5.85 -30.47 -4.00
C ASN A 88 -5.44 -29.50 -5.12
N ILE A 89 -5.42 -28.20 -4.81
CA ILE A 89 -4.99 -27.12 -5.72
C ILE A 89 -3.64 -26.59 -5.20
N PRO A 90 -2.68 -26.25 -6.07
CA PRO A 90 -1.42 -25.62 -5.65
C PRO A 90 -1.67 -24.32 -4.88
N GLU A 91 -0.72 -23.93 -4.01
CA GLU A 91 -0.80 -22.71 -3.17
C GLU A 91 -1.24 -21.48 -3.95
N ALA A 92 -2.37 -20.85 -3.60
CA ALA A 92 -3.00 -19.79 -4.39
C ALA A 92 -2.16 -18.52 -4.61
N ALA A 93 -1.26 -18.18 -3.68
CA ALA A 93 -0.38 -17.02 -3.78
C ALA A 93 0.92 -17.21 -2.98
N LYS A 94 1.99 -16.54 -3.43
CA LYS A 94 3.29 -16.56 -2.77
C LYS A 94 3.42 -15.42 -1.77
N LEU A 95 4.12 -15.69 -0.67
CA LEU A 95 4.64 -14.68 0.25
C LEU A 95 6.15 -14.52 0.00
N ASP A 96 6.71 -13.35 0.35
CA ASP A 96 8.16 -13.19 0.37
C ASP A 96 8.82 -13.97 1.52
N ALA A 97 10.15 -14.01 1.54
CA ALA A 97 10.92 -14.74 2.56
C ALA A 97 10.63 -14.30 4.01
N PHE A 98 10.12 -13.08 4.22
CA PHE A 98 9.76 -12.56 5.54
C PHE A 98 8.24 -12.60 5.81
N GLY A 99 7.47 -13.32 4.98
CA GLY A 99 6.01 -13.43 5.11
C GLY A 99 5.26 -12.17 4.65
N GLY A 100 5.86 -11.38 3.77
CA GLY A 100 5.29 -10.18 3.19
C GLY A 100 4.43 -10.48 1.97
N VAL A 101 3.36 -9.71 1.81
CA VAL A 101 2.49 -9.75 0.63
C VAL A 101 2.88 -8.63 -0.31
N ASP A 102 3.27 -8.97 -1.54
CA ASP A 102 3.53 -8.02 -2.62
C ASP A 102 2.21 -7.53 -3.23
N VAL A 103 1.95 -6.22 -3.10
CA VAL A 103 0.73 -5.58 -3.57
C VAL A 103 1.03 -4.35 -4.40
N THR A 104 0.15 -4.09 -5.36
CA THR A 104 0.15 -2.88 -6.16
C THR A 104 -1.11 -2.09 -5.81
N GLN A 105 -0.94 -0.94 -5.17
CA GLN A 105 -2.04 -0.03 -4.89
C GLN A 105 -2.44 0.73 -6.15
N ILE A 106 -3.74 0.66 -6.43
CA ILE A 106 -4.47 1.32 -7.52
C ILE A 106 -5.82 1.81 -6.97
N TYR A 107 -6.70 2.36 -7.81
CA TYR A 107 -8.06 2.74 -7.39
C TYR A 107 -9.13 1.76 -7.89
N PRO A 108 -10.25 1.56 -7.16
CA PRO A 108 -11.31 0.63 -7.56
C PRO A 108 -11.87 0.88 -8.97
N ARG A 109 -11.94 2.14 -9.40
CA ARG A 109 -12.43 2.53 -10.75
C ARG A 109 -11.52 2.03 -11.88
N GLU A 110 -10.26 1.72 -11.56
CA GLU A 110 -9.23 1.27 -12.51
C GLU A 110 -9.29 -0.25 -12.74
N ILE A 111 -10.18 -0.95 -12.02
CA ILE A 111 -10.38 -2.39 -12.10
C ILE A 111 -11.66 -2.66 -12.90
N LYS A 112 -11.54 -3.33 -14.04
CA LYS A 112 -12.67 -3.78 -14.85
C LYS A 112 -12.69 -5.30 -14.95
N ILE A 113 -13.73 -5.93 -14.41
CA ILE A 113 -13.95 -7.37 -14.57
C ILE A 113 -14.39 -7.62 -16.02
N LEU A 114 -13.60 -8.42 -16.74
CA LEU A 114 -13.89 -8.80 -18.13
C LEU A 114 -14.69 -10.11 -18.18
N GLU A 115 -14.29 -11.10 -17.39
CA GLU A 115 -14.87 -12.44 -17.37
C GLU A 115 -14.86 -13.04 -15.95
N GLY A 116 -15.76 -13.99 -15.68
CA GLY A 116 -15.74 -14.82 -14.46
C GLY A 116 -16.32 -14.17 -13.20
N ARG A 117 -17.29 -13.26 -13.34
CA ARG A 117 -17.92 -12.58 -12.18
C ARG A 117 -18.54 -13.58 -11.20
N ASP A 118 -19.09 -14.68 -11.70
CA ASP A 118 -19.64 -15.78 -10.92
C ASP A 118 -18.58 -16.58 -10.15
N HIS A 119 -17.31 -16.53 -10.58
CA HIS A 119 -16.17 -17.13 -9.91
C HIS A 119 -15.51 -16.22 -8.86
N LEU A 120 -15.97 -14.98 -8.70
CA LEU A 120 -15.49 -14.05 -7.68
C LEU A 120 -16.23 -14.26 -6.35
N GLU A 121 -15.47 -14.23 -5.26
CA GLU A 121 -16.01 -14.15 -3.90
C GLU A 121 -15.36 -12.94 -3.22
N THR A 122 -16.16 -12.15 -2.50
CA THR A 122 -15.69 -11.04 -1.66
C THR A 122 -16.03 -11.35 -0.21
N CYS A 123 -15.01 -11.28 0.65
CA CYS A 123 -15.13 -11.62 2.06
C CYS A 123 -14.49 -10.56 2.97
N LEU A 124 -14.82 -10.66 4.25
CA LEU A 124 -14.12 -9.98 5.33
C LEU A 124 -13.22 -10.98 6.06
N ILE A 125 -12.14 -10.52 6.70
CA ILE A 125 -11.33 -11.41 7.58
C ILE A 125 -11.84 -11.44 9.02
N ARG A 126 -12.65 -10.45 9.42
CA ARG A 126 -13.33 -10.32 10.71
C ARG A 126 -14.43 -9.28 10.60
N ASP A 127 -15.31 -9.22 11.59
CA ASP A 127 -16.33 -8.17 11.68
C ASP A 127 -15.70 -6.78 11.62
N LYS A 128 -16.31 -5.90 10.82
CA LYS A 128 -15.86 -4.51 10.61
C LYS A 128 -14.42 -4.41 10.08
N SER A 129 -13.94 -5.42 9.36
CA SER A 129 -12.64 -5.33 8.69
C SER A 129 -12.63 -4.13 7.72
N PRO A 130 -11.59 -3.28 7.73
CA PRO A 130 -11.53 -2.10 6.88
C PRO A 130 -11.32 -2.43 5.39
N TYR A 131 -11.00 -3.69 5.06
CA TYR A 131 -10.77 -4.15 3.70
C TYR A 131 -11.75 -5.24 3.32
N HIS A 132 -12.39 -5.08 2.16
CA HIS A 132 -13.13 -6.15 1.49
C HIS A 132 -12.15 -6.88 0.59
N ARG A 133 -12.01 -8.19 0.78
CA ARG A 133 -10.99 -8.98 0.09
C ARG A 133 -11.66 -9.84 -0.98
N THR A 134 -11.21 -9.70 -2.22
CA THR A 134 -11.79 -10.40 -3.37
C THR A 134 -10.80 -11.43 -3.91
N TYR A 135 -11.29 -12.65 -4.10
CA TYR A 135 -10.52 -13.77 -4.65
C TYR A 135 -11.35 -14.62 -5.61
N CYS A 136 -10.69 -15.46 -6.40
CA CYS A 136 -11.37 -16.45 -7.24
C CYS A 136 -11.73 -17.68 -6.41
N LYS A 137 -13.01 -18.02 -6.27
CA LYS A 137 -13.46 -19.17 -5.45
C LYS A 137 -13.02 -20.53 -6.00
N SER A 138 -12.69 -20.62 -7.29
CA SER A 138 -12.31 -21.90 -7.94
C SER A 138 -10.84 -22.28 -7.74
N CYS A 139 -9.94 -21.30 -7.62
CA CYS A 139 -8.50 -21.56 -7.43
C CYS A 139 -7.89 -20.80 -6.26
N TYR A 140 -8.74 -20.16 -5.44
CA TYR A 140 -8.42 -19.35 -4.28
C TYR A 140 -7.45 -18.20 -4.54
N THR A 141 -7.19 -17.83 -5.80
CA THR A 141 -6.25 -16.77 -6.15
C THR A 141 -6.74 -15.43 -5.60
N PRO A 142 -6.00 -14.77 -4.70
CA PRO A 142 -6.32 -13.42 -4.26
C PRO A 142 -6.10 -12.45 -5.42
N LEU A 143 -7.11 -11.64 -5.72
CA LEU A 143 -7.10 -10.73 -6.86
C LEU A 143 -6.83 -9.31 -6.38
N TYR A 144 -7.74 -8.75 -5.58
CA TYR A 144 -7.61 -7.40 -5.04
C TYR A 144 -8.34 -7.25 -3.71
N SER A 145 -7.98 -6.24 -2.91
CA SER A 145 -8.70 -5.85 -1.69
C SER A 145 -9.06 -4.37 -1.71
N ILE A 146 -10.29 -3.99 -1.40
CA ILE A 146 -10.75 -2.59 -1.41
C ILE A 146 -10.84 -2.07 0.02
N GLY A 147 -10.08 -1.02 0.32
CA GLY A 147 -10.11 -0.31 1.60
C GLY A 147 -11.29 0.65 1.69
N GLN A 148 -12.25 0.37 2.57
CA GLN A 148 -13.49 1.14 2.67
C GLN A 148 -13.28 2.59 3.12
N GLY A 149 -12.25 2.85 3.93
CA GLY A 149 -11.92 4.20 4.42
C GLY A 149 -10.87 4.95 3.60
N THR A 150 -10.12 4.25 2.74
CA THR A 150 -9.01 4.86 1.98
C THR A 150 -9.34 5.06 0.51
N GLY A 151 -10.37 4.38 -0.01
CA GLY A 151 -10.69 4.38 -1.44
C GLY A 151 -9.62 3.70 -2.31
N ALA A 152 -8.64 3.05 -1.70
CA ALA A 152 -7.56 2.34 -2.40
C ALA A 152 -7.93 0.87 -2.63
N ALA A 153 -7.52 0.33 -3.78
CA ALA A 153 -7.54 -1.09 -4.07
C ALA A 153 -6.11 -1.65 -4.07
N LEU A 154 -5.90 -2.73 -3.32
CA LEU A 154 -4.62 -3.44 -3.22
C LEU A 154 -4.67 -4.66 -4.13
N LEU A 155 -4.08 -4.54 -5.32
CA LEU A 155 -3.96 -5.61 -6.31
C LEU A 155 -2.85 -6.58 -5.91
N ASN A 156 -3.04 -7.88 -6.13
CA ASN A 156 -1.97 -8.86 -6.00
C ASN A 156 -0.94 -8.69 -7.14
N SER A 157 0.24 -8.14 -6.84
CA SER A 157 1.26 -7.80 -7.85
C SER A 157 1.73 -9.01 -8.66
N ALA A 158 1.68 -10.22 -8.08
CA ALA A 158 2.11 -11.44 -8.74
C ALA A 158 1.25 -11.82 -9.97
N LEU A 159 0.08 -11.19 -10.13
CA LEU A 159 -0.79 -11.39 -11.29
C LEU A 159 -0.45 -10.46 -12.46
N LEU A 160 0.29 -9.37 -12.20
CA LEU A 160 0.73 -8.46 -13.25
C LEU A 160 1.83 -9.14 -14.08
N PRO A 161 1.82 -8.96 -15.41
CA PRO A 161 2.92 -9.46 -16.25
C PRO A 161 4.22 -8.72 -15.90
N GLU A 162 5.37 -9.39 -16.00
CA GLU A 162 6.68 -8.83 -15.60
C GLU A 162 6.96 -7.46 -16.24
N LYS A 163 6.59 -7.28 -17.51
CA LYS A 163 6.69 -6.00 -18.23
C LYS A 163 5.88 -4.84 -17.62
N SER A 164 4.89 -5.14 -16.79
CA SER A 164 4.06 -4.18 -16.06
C SER A 164 4.40 -4.14 -14.56
N GLN A 165 5.29 -5.03 -14.11
CA GLN A 165 5.95 -4.98 -12.80
C GLN A 165 7.21 -4.09 -12.85
N THR A 166 7.22 -3.06 -13.69
CA THR A 166 8.34 -2.11 -13.85
C THR A 166 8.64 -1.33 -12.57
N ASN A 167 7.71 -1.34 -11.62
CA ASN A 167 7.94 -0.80 -10.29
C ASN A 167 8.76 -1.81 -9.48
N GLU A 168 9.98 -1.43 -9.15
CA GLU A 168 10.68 -1.99 -8.00
C GLU A 168 9.79 -1.86 -6.76
N VAL A 169 9.92 -2.77 -5.80
CA VAL A 169 9.21 -2.64 -4.51
C VAL A 169 9.70 -1.36 -3.83
N GLN A 170 8.91 -0.28 -3.92
CA GLN A 170 9.33 1.04 -3.44
C GLN A 170 9.36 1.09 -1.92
N TYR A 171 8.39 0.43 -1.29
CA TYR A 171 8.23 0.43 0.15
C TYR A 171 7.96 -0.96 0.71
N ARG A 172 8.38 -1.14 1.96
CA ARG A 172 8.14 -2.32 2.78
C ARG A 172 7.46 -1.85 4.07
N ILE A 173 6.14 -1.96 4.13
CA ILE A 173 5.33 -1.38 5.20
C ILE A 173 5.08 -2.39 6.33
N ILE A 174 4.94 -1.90 7.56
CA ILE A 174 4.67 -2.71 8.75
C ILE A 174 5.79 -3.74 9.01
N GLY A 175 7.04 -3.42 8.61
CA GLY A 175 8.21 -4.31 8.72
C GLY A 175 8.50 -4.83 10.13
N ARG A 176 7.96 -4.21 11.19
CA ARG A 176 8.01 -4.73 12.57
C ARG A 176 7.35 -6.11 12.70
N GLN A 177 6.34 -6.40 11.87
CA GLN A 177 5.63 -7.68 11.84
C GLN A 177 6.22 -8.66 10.81
N ALA A 178 7.31 -8.30 10.13
CA ALA A 178 8.04 -9.21 9.25
C ALA A 178 8.64 -10.36 10.06
N LEU A 179 8.56 -11.58 9.52
CA LEU A 179 9.12 -12.79 10.11
C LEU A 179 10.66 -12.72 10.14
N LYS A 180 11.29 -13.73 10.76
CA LYS A 180 12.76 -13.80 10.85
C LYS A 180 13.44 -13.95 9.48
N GLY A 181 12.72 -14.43 8.47
CA GLY A 181 13.29 -14.77 7.17
C GLY A 181 13.88 -16.17 7.16
N ASP A 182 14.32 -16.61 5.98
CA ASP A 182 15.09 -17.84 5.74
C ASP A 182 16.60 -17.62 5.91
N GLY A 183 17.04 -16.40 6.26
CA GLY A 183 18.45 -16.02 6.36
C GLY A 183 19.11 -15.64 5.03
N SER A 184 18.41 -15.73 3.90
CA SER A 184 18.93 -15.40 2.56
C SER A 184 19.06 -13.90 2.31
N SER A 185 18.29 -13.09 3.05
CA SER A 185 18.18 -11.65 2.83
C SER A 185 18.17 -10.88 4.15
N LYS A 186 18.61 -9.61 4.10
CA LYS A 186 18.59 -8.72 5.27
C LYS A 186 17.14 -8.36 5.57
N LYS A 187 16.70 -8.59 6.82
CA LYS A 187 15.35 -8.20 7.27
C LYS A 187 15.10 -6.73 6.92
N PRO A 188 13.92 -6.38 6.35
CA PRO A 188 13.60 -4.99 6.07
C PRO A 188 13.79 -4.14 7.32
N SER A 189 14.74 -3.21 7.26
CA SER A 189 15.02 -2.31 8.36
C SER A 189 13.87 -1.32 8.51
N MET A 190 13.67 -0.86 9.74
CA MET A 190 12.79 0.25 10.04
C MET A 190 13.26 1.45 9.20
N SER A 191 12.49 1.89 8.20
CA SER A 191 12.72 3.21 7.62
C SER A 191 12.36 4.21 8.72
N TRP A 192 13.37 4.70 9.42
CA TRP A 192 13.27 5.85 10.33
C TRP A 192 13.02 7.15 9.56
N SER A 193 13.05 7.10 8.21
CA SER A 193 12.87 8.22 7.30
C SER A 193 11.41 8.64 7.13
N VAL A 194 10.50 8.21 8.02
CA VAL A 194 9.23 8.90 8.20
C VAL A 194 9.59 10.19 8.94
N PRO A 195 9.63 11.37 8.27
CA PRO A 195 10.08 12.59 8.94
C PRO A 195 9.24 12.75 10.21
N LEU A 196 9.85 13.15 11.34
CA LEU A 196 9.12 13.41 12.58
C LEU A 196 7.87 14.28 12.32
N GLY A 197 7.96 15.18 11.34
CA GLY A 197 6.87 15.98 10.81
C GLY A 197 5.64 15.17 10.42
N TRP A 198 5.74 13.98 9.82
CA TRP A 198 4.57 13.19 9.40
C TRP A 198 3.75 12.66 10.58
N PHE A 199 4.37 12.45 11.75
CA PHE A 199 3.64 12.16 12.99
C PHE A 199 2.85 13.37 13.53
N PHE A 200 3.27 14.60 13.19
CA PHE A 200 2.62 15.85 13.60
C PHE A 200 1.72 16.47 12.51
N THR A 201 1.95 16.14 11.23
CA THR A 201 1.19 16.62 10.06
C THR A 201 0.19 15.60 9.56
N MET A 202 0.15 14.38 10.11
CA MET A 202 -1.12 13.65 10.07
C MET A 202 -2.14 14.56 10.74
N PRO A 203 -3.14 15.10 10.00
CA PRO A 203 -4.28 15.69 10.68
C PRO A 203 -4.70 14.63 11.68
N LYS A 204 -4.86 15.01 12.96
CA LYS A 204 -5.61 14.19 13.92
C LYS A 204 -6.69 13.53 13.09
N ARG A 205 -6.67 12.19 12.97
CA ARG A 205 -7.75 11.43 12.31
C ARG A 205 -8.97 12.25 12.60
N VAL A 206 -9.58 12.82 11.57
CA VAL A 206 -10.83 13.54 11.75
C VAL A 206 -11.75 12.45 12.25
N GLY A 207 -11.75 12.25 13.56
CA GLY A 207 -12.75 11.51 14.27
C GLY A 207 -13.98 12.27 13.90
N ASN A 208 -14.81 11.61 13.10
CA ASN A 208 -16.03 12.10 12.51
C ASN A 208 -16.68 13.14 13.41
N LYS A 209 -16.43 14.42 13.11
CA LYS A 209 -17.23 15.54 13.63
C LYS A 209 -18.37 15.89 12.68
N CYS A 210 -18.44 15.23 11.53
CA CYS A 210 -19.70 15.02 10.84
C CYS A 210 -20.24 13.70 11.37
N GLY A 211 -21.38 13.72 12.08
CA GLY A 211 -22.02 12.55 12.69
C GLY A 211 -22.57 11.54 11.69
N VAL A 212 -21.73 11.12 10.75
CA VAL A 212 -21.94 10.03 9.82
C VAL A 212 -20.65 9.23 9.86
N ASP A 213 -20.55 8.30 10.80
CA ASP A 213 -19.64 7.19 10.61
C ASP A 213 -20.04 6.54 9.27
N PRO A 214 -19.14 6.43 8.28
CA PRO A 214 -19.45 5.64 7.11
C PRO A 214 -19.68 4.24 7.63
N GLU A 215 -20.95 3.86 7.72
CA GLU A 215 -21.36 2.52 8.06
C GLU A 215 -20.56 1.61 7.12
N PRO A 216 -19.71 0.69 7.63
CA PRO A 216 -18.92 -0.15 6.76
C PRO A 216 -19.93 -0.84 5.84
N SER A 217 -19.83 -0.57 4.55
CA SER A 217 -20.83 -0.98 3.57
C SER A 217 -20.86 -2.51 3.52
N LYS A 218 -21.70 -3.11 4.36
CA LYS A 218 -21.83 -4.58 4.47
C LYS A 218 -22.35 -5.23 3.19
N SER A 219 -22.69 -4.42 2.18
CA SER A 219 -23.33 -4.87 0.97
C SER A 219 -22.61 -4.32 -0.27
N ILE A 220 -22.14 -5.25 -1.09
CA ILE A 220 -22.04 -5.06 -2.53
C ILE A 220 -23.25 -5.83 -3.08
N GLU A 221 -24.20 -5.15 -3.72
CA GLU A 221 -25.36 -5.78 -4.37
C GLU A 221 -26.25 -6.63 -3.43
N GLY A 222 -26.57 -6.13 -2.23
CA GLY A 222 -27.58 -6.76 -1.34
C GLY A 222 -27.20 -8.11 -0.74
N LYS A 223 -25.97 -8.59 -0.95
CA LYS A 223 -25.42 -9.78 -0.30
C LYS A 223 -24.59 -9.39 0.91
N GLU A 224 -24.90 -9.95 2.07
CA GLU A 224 -24.08 -9.80 3.27
C GLU A 224 -22.70 -10.44 3.04
N LEU A 225 -21.64 -9.66 3.26
CA LEU A 225 -20.27 -10.16 3.14
C LEU A 225 -19.98 -11.20 4.22
N LYS A 226 -19.51 -12.37 3.79
CA LYS A 226 -19.14 -13.45 4.70
C LYS A 226 -17.75 -13.23 5.29
N ILE A 227 -17.56 -13.70 6.52
CA ILE A 227 -16.23 -13.83 7.11
C ILE A 227 -15.53 -15.00 6.43
N LEU A 228 -14.25 -14.83 6.10
CA LEU A 228 -13.41 -15.87 5.51
C LEU A 228 -13.25 -17.03 6.49
N GLU A 229 -13.74 -18.19 6.10
CA GLU A 229 -13.69 -19.39 6.91
C GLU A 229 -12.24 -19.85 7.16
N GLY A 230 -11.93 -20.20 8.41
CA GLY A 230 -10.60 -20.65 8.80
C GLY A 230 -9.53 -19.55 8.76
N PHE A 231 -9.93 -18.27 8.79
CA PHE A 231 -8.98 -17.19 8.95
C PHE A 231 -8.25 -17.29 10.30
N THR A 232 -6.93 -17.25 10.24
CA THR A 232 -6.05 -17.11 11.41
C THR A 232 -5.10 -15.94 11.16
N GLU A 233 -4.86 -15.13 12.20
CA GLU A 233 -3.84 -14.09 12.11
C GLU A 233 -2.48 -14.72 11.83
N GLY A 234 -1.76 -14.17 10.84
CA GLY A 234 -0.48 -14.68 10.39
C GLY A 234 0.70 -14.29 11.27
#